data_AF-A0A6N6JNC6-F1
#
_entry.id   AF-A0A6N6JNC6-F1
#
_cell.length_a   1.000
_cell.length_b   1.000
_cell.length_c   1.000
_cell.angle_alpha   90.00
_cell.angle_beta   90.00
_cell.angle_gamma   90.00
#
_symmetry.space_group_name_H-M   'P 1'
#
loop_
_entity.id
_entity.type
_entity.pdbx_description
1 polymer ?
#
loop_
_entity_poly.entity_id
_entity_poly.type
_entity_poly.pdbx_seq_one_letter_code
_entity_poly.pdbx_strand_id
1 'polypeptide(L)'
;MPVYGVIDVGSNAIKLKVARCEAPATIETLCDEREAVRLGVGVFRGKPISRETVRAAAAVLTRFEKLFESHGVKQYRAVATSAMREAPNRHSVIEEIRERTGISLEVISGSEEARLIQVGTSLDVNAAQGSVLFIDVGGGSCEISVREGGDLKDLCSLALGAVRLTENFVSSDPVSSDDHRRLKDYVYSELRNNVGMMARRSYELAIGTAGTINAICESILAQRELYPSSTASAVRYASVSSFHRRLRQMKLEDRKALPGMAGNRADIIVAGAAVLKYIMKTFHLDAIRPSKRGLRDGVLLDLLLRHTRDTRLEREFHRARREALVRFGDRFAVPRAHTDHVTHLALRIFDQITALHKLGEHERGLLEAAGLLHEVGRAVNYGSMHKHSYYIIRNAELTGFTQDEIAMIANVARYHRRSDPSMKHENYAALSPRQRSVVRWLAGILRVADGLDRHHDARVRDLRVRVTPKSILLDLDNEYEAELEIWSSQRKAGLLEEVAERVVEYREKAAPERKVHAQPPSAAVKH
;
A
#
# COMPACT_ATOMS: atom_id res chain seq x y z
N MET A 1 -20.34 -18.73 -4.18
CA MET A 1 -19.70 -17.49 -3.76
C MET A 1 -18.70 -17.71 -2.62
N PRO A 2 -17.42 -17.37 -2.79
CA PRO A 2 -16.42 -17.42 -1.73
C PRO A 2 -16.73 -16.43 -0.60
N VAL A 3 -16.28 -16.77 0.61
CA VAL A 3 -16.46 -15.95 1.82
C VAL A 3 -15.09 -15.46 2.30
N TYR A 4 -15.01 -14.15 2.51
CA TYR A 4 -13.80 -13.43 2.87
C TYR A 4 -13.92 -12.79 4.25
N GLY A 5 -12.80 -12.76 4.96
CA GLY A 5 -12.69 -12.15 6.28
C GLY A 5 -11.75 -10.95 6.28
N VAL A 6 -12.11 -9.90 7.03
CA VAL A 6 -11.25 -8.75 7.27
C VAL A 6 -11.23 -8.41 8.75
N ILE A 7 -10.03 -8.20 9.30
CA ILE A 7 -9.85 -7.66 10.64
C ILE A 7 -9.09 -6.34 10.54
N ASP A 8 -9.59 -5.32 11.24
CA ASP A 8 -8.93 -4.01 11.42
C ASP A 8 -8.63 -3.83 12.91
N VAL A 9 -7.34 -3.90 13.26
CA VAL A 9 -6.82 -3.66 14.61
C VAL A 9 -6.39 -2.20 14.72
N GLY A 10 -7.35 -1.33 15.04
CA GLY A 10 -7.13 0.10 15.20
C GLY A 10 -6.75 0.52 16.62
N SER A 11 -6.44 1.81 16.81
CA SER A 11 -6.02 2.35 18.12
C SER A 11 -7.12 2.38 19.19
N ASN A 12 -8.39 2.42 18.80
CA ASN A 12 -9.53 2.54 19.74
C ASN A 12 -10.45 1.30 19.74
N ALA A 13 -10.39 0.48 18.69
CA ALA A 13 -11.27 -0.65 18.51
C ALA A 13 -10.67 -1.67 17.56
N ILE A 14 -11.03 -2.94 17.75
CA ILE A 14 -10.79 -4.03 16.81
C ILE A 14 -12.11 -4.32 16.12
N LYS A 15 -12.07 -4.50 14.80
CA LYS A 15 -13.27 -4.67 13.98
C LYS A 15 -13.15 -5.87 13.07
N LEU A 16 -14.24 -6.61 12.90
CA LEU A 16 -14.37 -7.75 12.00
C LEU A 16 -15.35 -7.41 10.88
N LYS A 17 -15.07 -7.86 9.66
CA LYS A 17 -16.07 -7.94 8.60
C LYS A 17 -15.96 -9.28 7.89
N VAL A 18 -17.07 -9.99 7.76
CA VAL A 18 -17.18 -11.19 6.94
C VAL A 18 -18.15 -10.90 5.81
N ALA A 19 -17.73 -11.19 4.60
CA ALA A 19 -18.54 -10.92 3.42
C ALA A 19 -18.46 -12.06 2.40
N ARG A 20 -19.60 -12.36 1.80
CA ARG A 20 -19.73 -13.26 0.65
C ARG A 20 -19.71 -12.41 -0.61
N CYS A 21 -18.73 -12.64 -1.49
CA CYS A 21 -18.57 -11.83 -2.69
C CYS A 21 -17.99 -12.65 -3.84
N GLU A 22 -18.41 -12.38 -5.07
CA GLU A 22 -17.76 -12.91 -6.29
C GLU A 22 -17.06 -11.81 -7.10
N ALA A 23 -17.55 -10.58 -7.02
CA ALA A 23 -16.92 -9.40 -7.59
C ALA A 23 -17.23 -8.17 -6.70
N PRO A 24 -16.53 -7.03 -6.89
CA PRO A 24 -16.81 -5.80 -6.15
C PRO A 24 -18.26 -5.30 -6.23
N ALA A 25 -18.98 -5.64 -7.31
CA ALA A 25 -20.39 -5.29 -7.49
C ALA A 25 -21.36 -6.17 -6.67
N THR A 26 -20.90 -7.30 -6.11
CA THR A 26 -21.74 -8.32 -5.46
C THR A 26 -21.27 -8.65 -4.04
N ILE A 27 -21.07 -7.62 -3.21
CA ILE A 27 -20.64 -7.78 -1.81
C ILE A 27 -21.87 -7.91 -0.88
N GLU A 28 -22.07 -9.10 -0.32
CA GLU A 28 -23.03 -9.37 0.75
C GLU A 28 -22.31 -9.44 2.09
N THR A 29 -22.64 -8.55 3.04
CA THR A 29 -22.04 -8.60 4.38
C THR A 29 -22.77 -9.63 5.24
N LEU A 30 -22.04 -10.66 5.71
CA LEU A 30 -22.58 -11.72 6.56
C LEU A 30 -22.45 -11.41 8.05
N CYS A 31 -21.36 -10.74 8.43
CA CYS A 31 -21.07 -10.39 9.82
C CYS A 31 -20.25 -9.09 9.87
N ASP A 32 -20.59 -8.18 10.78
CA ASP A 32 -19.85 -6.94 11.03
C ASP A 32 -19.80 -6.71 12.55
N GLU A 33 -18.64 -6.97 13.14
CA GLU A 33 -18.45 -6.85 14.59
C GLU A 33 -17.46 -5.75 14.93
N ARG A 34 -17.65 -5.13 16.09
CA ARG A 34 -16.77 -4.10 16.61
C ARG A 34 -16.63 -4.21 18.13
N GLU A 35 -15.38 -4.33 18.56
CA GLU A 35 -15.02 -4.45 19.96
C GLU A 35 -14.12 -3.30 20.39
N ALA A 36 -14.44 -2.65 21.51
CA ALA A 36 -13.68 -1.53 22.02
C ALA A 36 -12.44 -2.03 22.78
N VAL A 37 -11.30 -2.06 22.11
CA VAL A 37 -9.99 -2.30 22.71
C VAL A 37 -9.08 -1.12 22.39
N ARG A 38 -8.68 -0.38 23.42
CA ARG A 38 -7.94 0.88 23.25
C ARG A 38 -6.43 0.63 23.15
N LEU A 39 -5.99 -0.02 22.07
CA LEU A 39 -4.56 -0.32 21.83
C LEU A 39 -3.66 0.91 21.84
N GLY A 40 -4.19 2.09 21.48
CA GLY A 40 -3.42 3.32 21.41
C GLY A 40 -3.10 3.95 22.76
N VAL A 41 -3.72 3.48 23.85
CA VAL A 41 -3.58 4.13 25.16
C VAL A 41 -2.14 4.10 25.65
N GLY A 42 -1.56 5.29 25.87
CA GLY A 42 -0.17 5.48 26.28
C GLY A 42 0.88 5.22 25.20
N VAL A 43 0.54 4.52 24.11
CA VAL A 43 1.47 4.21 23.00
C VAL A 43 1.99 5.49 22.36
N PHE A 44 1.13 6.48 22.17
CA PHE A 44 1.51 7.76 21.56
C PHE A 44 2.36 8.66 22.45
N ARG A 45 2.62 8.22 23.70
CA ARG A 45 3.59 8.81 24.63
C ARG A 45 4.84 7.93 24.80
N GLY A 46 5.06 6.97 23.90
CA GLY A 46 6.22 6.07 23.90
C GLY A 46 6.10 4.86 24.83
N LYS A 47 4.92 4.59 25.41
CA LYS A 47 4.74 3.40 26.25
C LYS A 47 4.48 2.15 25.41
N PRO A 48 4.90 0.96 25.86
CA PRO A 48 4.50 -0.29 25.23
C PRO A 48 2.99 -0.53 25.37
N ILE A 49 2.41 -1.34 24.47
CA ILE A 49 1.05 -1.86 24.64
C ILE A 49 1.03 -2.72 25.91
N SER A 50 0.13 -2.40 26.84
CA SER A 50 0.07 -3.06 28.14
C SER A 50 -0.32 -4.54 28.02
N ARG A 51 0.15 -5.39 28.95
CA ARG A 51 -0.22 -6.81 28.98
C ARG A 51 -1.74 -7.03 29.09
N GLU A 52 -2.45 -6.17 29.81
CA GLU A 52 -3.91 -6.23 29.91
C GLU A 52 -4.57 -5.98 28.55
N THR A 53 -4.09 -4.97 27.82
CA THR A 53 -4.57 -4.64 26.48
C THR A 53 -4.26 -5.76 25.48
N VAL A 54 -3.07 -6.38 25.56
CA VAL A 54 -2.73 -7.56 24.72
C VAL A 54 -3.67 -8.73 25.01
N ARG A 55 -3.96 -9.04 26.28
CA ARG A 55 -4.92 -10.10 26.65
C ARG A 55 -6.33 -9.80 26.15
N ALA A 56 -6.79 -8.56 26.28
CA ALA A 56 -8.09 -8.14 25.78
C ALA A 56 -8.18 -8.25 24.25
N ALA A 57 -7.14 -7.80 23.54
CA ALA A 57 -7.05 -7.94 22.09
C ALA A 57 -7.04 -9.41 21.65
N ALA A 58 -6.24 -10.26 22.30
CA ALA A 58 -6.20 -11.69 22.03
C ALA A 58 -7.57 -12.35 22.25
N ALA A 59 -8.27 -12.01 23.35
CA ALA A 59 -9.59 -12.56 23.64
C ALA A 59 -10.63 -12.16 22.56
N VAL A 60 -10.57 -10.92 22.05
CA VAL A 60 -11.42 -10.47 20.93
C VAL A 60 -11.07 -11.23 19.66
N LEU A 61 -9.78 -11.34 19.33
CA LEU A 61 -9.31 -12.01 18.12
C LEU A 61 -9.62 -13.50 18.13
N THR A 62 -9.56 -14.18 19.29
CA THR A 62 -10.04 -15.57 19.42
C THR A 62 -11.54 -15.69 19.13
N ARG A 63 -12.37 -14.71 19.51
CA ARG A 63 -13.79 -14.73 19.13
C ARG A 63 -13.98 -14.52 17.62
N PHE A 64 -13.19 -13.62 17.04
CA PHE A 64 -13.24 -13.34 15.60
C PHE A 64 -12.76 -14.52 14.75
N GLU A 65 -11.78 -15.27 15.24
CA GLU A 65 -11.34 -16.52 14.61
C GLU A 65 -12.47 -17.56 14.55
N LYS A 66 -13.19 -17.78 15.65
CA LYS A 66 -14.40 -18.64 15.66
C LYS A 66 -15.50 -18.13 14.72
N LEU A 67 -15.65 -16.82 14.58
CA LEU A 67 -16.58 -16.24 13.61
C LEU A 67 -16.14 -16.52 12.17
N PHE A 68 -14.84 -16.48 11.88
CA PHE A 68 -14.31 -16.91 10.59
C PHE A 68 -14.57 -18.40 10.32
N GLU A 69 -14.33 -19.28 11.30
CA GLU A 69 -14.62 -20.71 11.18
C GLU A 69 -16.10 -20.98 10.90
N SER A 70 -17.00 -20.39 11.69
CA SER A 70 -18.45 -20.60 11.56
C SER A 70 -19.03 -20.12 10.22
N HIS A 71 -18.45 -19.08 9.62
CA HIS A 71 -18.85 -18.58 8.30
C HIS A 71 -18.10 -19.25 7.14
N GLY A 72 -17.19 -20.18 7.42
CA GLY A 72 -16.41 -20.88 6.41
C GLY A 72 -15.41 -20.00 5.67
N VAL A 73 -14.90 -18.95 6.31
CA VAL A 73 -13.89 -18.05 5.72
C VAL A 73 -12.62 -18.85 5.41
N LYS A 74 -12.23 -18.88 4.14
CA LYS A 74 -10.99 -19.54 3.70
C LYS A 74 -9.85 -18.55 3.46
N GLN A 75 -10.18 -17.30 3.21
CA GLN A 75 -9.23 -16.23 2.91
C GLN A 75 -9.58 -15.02 3.76
N TYR A 76 -8.60 -14.54 4.52
CA TYR A 76 -8.77 -13.34 5.32
C TYR A 76 -7.55 -12.42 5.21
N ARG A 77 -7.75 -11.16 5.56
CA ARG A 77 -6.66 -10.20 5.77
C ARG A 77 -6.89 -9.44 7.06
N ALA A 78 -5.95 -9.55 8.00
CA ALA A 78 -6.00 -8.87 9.28
C ALA A 78 -4.92 -7.79 9.33
N VAL A 79 -5.33 -6.52 9.37
CA VAL A 79 -4.41 -5.37 9.36
C VAL A 79 -4.36 -4.70 10.73
N ALA A 80 -3.21 -4.15 11.08
CA ALA A 80 -3.00 -3.34 12.29
C ALA A 80 -2.40 -1.98 11.93
N THR A 81 -2.92 -0.91 12.56
CA THR A 81 -2.64 0.47 12.13
C THR A 81 -1.77 1.24 13.13
N SER A 82 -1.95 2.56 13.26
CA SER A 82 -1.09 3.50 14.01
C SER A 82 -0.65 3.01 15.39
N ALA A 83 -1.55 2.42 16.19
CA ALA A 83 -1.17 1.94 17.53
C ALA A 83 -0.13 0.81 17.47
N MET A 84 -0.32 -0.19 16.61
CA MET A 84 0.63 -1.29 16.47
C MET A 84 1.91 -0.84 15.73
N ARG A 85 1.76 0.07 14.76
CA ARG A 85 2.87 0.62 13.98
C ARG A 85 3.90 1.32 14.86
N GLU A 86 3.45 2.06 15.86
CA GLU A 86 4.27 2.90 16.75
C GLU A 86 4.63 2.24 18.09
N ALA A 87 4.01 1.11 18.44
CA ALA A 87 4.28 0.44 19.70
C ALA A 87 5.75 -0.07 19.80
N PRO A 88 6.50 0.29 20.85
CA PRO A 88 7.88 -0.21 21.05
C PRO A 88 7.96 -1.74 21.10
N ASN A 89 6.93 -2.40 21.60
CA ASN A 89 6.84 -3.85 21.76
C ASN A 89 6.00 -4.53 20.65
N ARG A 90 5.79 -3.89 19.49
CA ARG A 90 4.92 -4.43 18.42
C ARG A 90 5.26 -5.87 18.01
N HIS A 91 6.55 -6.21 17.91
CA HIS A 91 6.98 -7.53 17.45
C HIS A 91 6.56 -8.64 18.42
N SER A 92 6.75 -8.43 19.73
CA SER A 92 6.32 -9.40 20.75
C SER A 92 4.80 -9.51 20.81
N VAL A 93 4.08 -8.41 20.62
CA VAL A 93 2.61 -8.40 20.65
C VAL A 93 2.03 -9.16 19.45
N ILE A 94 2.57 -8.94 18.25
CA ILE A 94 2.13 -9.65 17.04
C ILE A 94 2.37 -11.14 17.16
N GLU A 95 3.55 -11.53 17.67
CA GLU A 95 3.88 -12.93 17.87
C GLU A 95 2.95 -13.58 18.91
N GLU A 96 2.75 -12.94 20.06
CA GLU A 96 1.86 -13.45 21.11
C GLU A 96 0.41 -13.59 20.63
N ILE A 97 -0.09 -12.65 19.82
CA ILE A 97 -1.42 -12.76 19.19
C ILE A 97 -1.47 -13.95 18.24
N ARG A 98 -0.46 -14.10 17.38
CA ARG A 98 -0.38 -15.21 16.42
C ARG A 98 -0.39 -16.56 17.13
N GLU A 99 0.43 -16.73 18.17
CA GLU A 99 0.52 -17.96 18.96
C GLU A 99 -0.81 -18.31 19.64
N ARG A 100 -1.51 -17.31 20.18
CA ARG A 100 -2.75 -17.52 20.95
C ARG A 100 -3.98 -17.72 20.08
N THR A 101 -4.04 -17.08 18.92
CA THR A 101 -5.29 -17.00 18.14
C THR A 101 -5.15 -17.52 16.71
N GLY A 102 -3.96 -17.88 16.25
CA GLY A 102 -3.72 -18.28 14.86
C GLY A 102 -3.88 -17.16 13.82
N ILE A 103 -4.22 -15.93 14.24
CA ILE A 103 -4.41 -14.79 13.34
C ILE A 103 -3.07 -14.11 13.11
N SER A 104 -2.67 -14.02 11.84
CA SER A 104 -1.50 -13.25 11.43
C SER A 104 -1.87 -11.79 11.20
N LEU A 105 -1.31 -10.88 12.00
CA LEU A 105 -1.52 -9.44 11.86
C LEU A 105 -0.48 -8.80 10.94
N GLU A 106 -0.96 -8.10 9.91
CA GLU A 106 -0.16 -7.28 9.01
C GLU A 106 -0.15 -5.83 9.48
N VAL A 107 1.02 -5.30 9.88
CA VAL A 107 1.14 -3.87 10.19
C VAL A 107 1.26 -3.07 8.89
N ILE A 108 0.29 -2.21 8.62
CA ILE A 108 0.27 -1.39 7.40
C ILE A 108 0.85 0.01 7.65
N SER A 109 1.52 0.57 6.64
CA SER A 109 1.97 1.97 6.65
C SER A 109 0.76 2.90 6.64
N GLY A 110 0.96 4.16 7.07
CA GLY A 110 -0.11 5.15 7.01
C GLY A 110 -0.54 5.47 5.57
N SER A 111 0.40 5.40 4.62
CA SER A 111 0.11 5.54 3.19
C SER A 111 -0.74 4.41 2.61
N GLU A 112 -0.49 3.16 3.02
CA GLU A 112 -1.29 2.02 2.62
C GLU A 112 -2.68 2.06 3.27
N GLU A 113 -2.77 2.50 4.54
CA GLU A 113 -4.03 2.77 5.22
C GLU A 113 -4.86 3.80 4.43
N ALA A 114 -4.26 4.94 4.05
CA ALA A 114 -4.91 5.97 3.23
C ALA A 114 -5.38 5.42 1.88
N ARG A 115 -4.54 4.64 1.17
CA ARG A 115 -4.92 4.03 -0.11
C ARG A 115 -6.11 3.09 0.05
N LEU A 116 -6.06 2.20 1.04
CA LEU A 116 -7.14 1.23 1.27
C LEU A 116 -8.43 1.93 1.65
N ILE A 117 -8.38 2.96 2.50
CA ILE A 117 -9.56 3.79 2.81
C ILE A 117 -10.15 4.40 1.54
N GLN A 118 -9.33 4.95 0.65
CA GLN A 118 -9.80 5.46 -0.64
C GLN A 118 -10.42 4.37 -1.51
N VAL A 119 -9.80 3.18 -1.60
CA VAL A 119 -10.37 2.04 -2.34
C VAL A 119 -11.74 1.67 -1.76
N GLY A 120 -11.86 1.58 -0.43
CA GLY A 120 -13.11 1.25 0.26
C GLY A 120 -14.23 2.27 0.04
N THR A 121 -13.87 3.55 0.03
CA THR A 121 -14.81 4.67 -0.15
C THR A 121 -15.06 5.02 -1.62
N SER A 122 -14.29 4.44 -2.56
CA SER A 122 -14.42 4.70 -3.99
C SER A 122 -15.79 4.37 -4.55
N LEU A 123 -16.47 3.36 -3.97
CA LEU A 123 -17.83 2.94 -4.33
C LEU A 123 -18.91 3.95 -3.96
N ASP A 124 -18.62 4.90 -3.07
CA ASP A 124 -19.57 5.95 -2.68
C ASP A 124 -19.50 7.18 -3.61
N VAL A 125 -18.57 7.18 -4.57
CA VAL A 125 -18.22 8.33 -5.39
C VAL A 125 -18.34 7.94 -6.86
N ASN A 126 -19.09 8.71 -7.65
CA ASN A 126 -19.23 8.44 -9.07
C ASN A 126 -17.90 8.73 -9.79
N ALA A 127 -17.50 7.90 -10.74
CA ALA A 127 -16.27 8.06 -11.53
C ALA A 127 -16.22 9.40 -12.31
N ALA A 128 -17.38 10.01 -12.57
CA ALA A 128 -17.49 11.32 -13.22
C ALA A 128 -17.26 12.54 -12.29
N GLN A 129 -17.15 12.33 -10.97
CA GLN A 129 -16.86 13.42 -10.03
C GLN A 129 -15.37 13.76 -10.09
N GLY A 130 -15.03 15.03 -10.33
CA GLY A 130 -13.69 15.52 -10.67
C GLY A 130 -12.64 15.30 -9.58
N SER A 131 -12.17 16.37 -8.93
CA SER A 131 -11.19 16.26 -7.84
C SER A 131 -11.90 15.98 -6.50
N VAL A 132 -11.58 14.84 -5.89
CA VAL A 132 -12.22 14.35 -4.65
C VAL A 132 -11.17 14.19 -3.56
N LEU A 133 -11.45 14.80 -2.41
CA LEU A 133 -10.62 14.70 -1.20
C LEU A 133 -11.24 13.69 -0.22
N PHE A 134 -10.46 12.73 0.25
CA PHE A 134 -10.86 11.76 1.26
C PHE A 134 -10.16 12.10 2.56
N ILE A 135 -10.90 12.05 3.67
CA ILE A 135 -10.42 12.36 5.02
C ILE A 135 -10.90 11.26 5.96
N ASP A 136 -9.99 10.57 6.65
CA ASP A 136 -10.30 9.64 7.73
C ASP A 136 -9.69 10.17 9.03
N VAL A 137 -10.50 10.29 10.09
CA VAL A 137 -10.00 10.65 11.42
C VAL A 137 -10.11 9.44 12.34
N GLY A 138 -9.04 8.66 12.36
CA GLY A 138 -8.84 7.51 13.23
C GLY A 138 -8.55 7.88 14.70
N GLY A 139 -8.16 6.87 15.47
CA GLY A 139 -7.74 7.05 16.86
C GLY A 139 -6.29 7.54 16.99
N GLY A 140 -5.37 6.96 16.22
CA GLY A 140 -3.94 7.28 16.27
C GLY A 140 -3.46 8.21 15.16
N SER A 141 -4.06 8.15 13.97
CA SER A 141 -3.70 8.95 12.81
C SER A 141 -4.93 9.56 12.13
N CYS A 142 -4.66 10.42 11.15
CA CYS A 142 -5.63 10.95 10.21
C CYS A 142 -5.08 10.80 8.80
N GLU A 143 -5.80 10.10 7.94
CA GLU A 143 -5.42 9.86 6.56
C GLU A 143 -6.13 10.87 5.65
N ILE A 144 -5.38 11.44 4.71
CA ILE A 144 -5.90 12.34 3.69
C ILE A 144 -5.41 11.85 2.33
N SER A 145 -6.31 11.69 1.36
CA SER A 145 -5.93 11.34 -0.01
C SER A 145 -6.75 12.10 -1.05
N VAL A 146 -6.19 12.21 -2.24
CA VAL A 146 -6.78 12.93 -3.38
C VAL A 146 -6.94 11.98 -4.55
N ARG A 147 -8.14 11.98 -5.12
CA ARG A 147 -8.44 11.31 -6.39
C ARG A 147 -8.82 12.35 -7.44
N GLU A 148 -8.19 12.30 -8.60
CA GLU A 148 -8.49 13.15 -9.75
C GLU A 148 -8.53 12.29 -11.02
N GLY A 149 -9.63 12.38 -11.78
CA GLY A 149 -9.78 11.60 -13.02
C GLY A 149 -9.80 10.08 -12.79
N GLY A 150 -10.23 9.63 -11.61
CA GLY A 150 -10.22 8.22 -11.21
C GLY A 150 -8.91 7.75 -10.57
N ASP A 151 -7.81 8.47 -10.77
CA ASP A 151 -6.48 8.08 -10.28
C ASP A 151 -6.17 8.68 -8.91
N LEU A 152 -5.47 7.91 -8.08
CA LEU A 152 -4.86 8.39 -6.83
C LEU A 152 -3.70 9.35 -7.15
N LYS A 153 -3.82 10.62 -6.73
CA LYS A 153 -2.80 11.65 -6.98
C LYS A 153 -1.88 11.86 -5.78
N ASP A 154 -2.47 12.08 -4.62
CA ASP A 154 -1.76 12.41 -3.38
C ASP A 154 -2.33 11.63 -2.21
N LEU A 155 -1.47 11.33 -1.23
CA LEU A 155 -1.85 10.66 0.01
C LEU A 155 -0.88 11.06 1.13
N CYS A 156 -1.40 11.18 2.34
CA CYS A 156 -0.60 11.31 3.55
C CYS A 156 -1.34 10.73 4.75
N SER A 157 -0.58 10.31 5.77
CA SER A 157 -1.10 9.95 7.09
C SER A 157 -0.42 10.85 8.12
N LEU A 158 -1.23 11.55 8.90
CA LEU A 158 -0.79 12.55 9.87
C LEU A 158 -1.02 12.03 11.28
N ALA A 159 -0.17 12.44 12.23
CA ALA A 159 -0.33 12.14 13.65
C ALA A 159 -1.45 12.97 14.31
N LEU A 160 -2.63 12.98 13.70
CA LEU A 160 -3.80 13.78 14.09
C LEU A 160 -5.00 12.91 14.53
N GLY A 161 -4.74 11.71 15.05
CA GLY A 161 -5.80 10.84 15.56
C GLY A 161 -6.45 11.35 16.84
N ALA A 162 -7.74 11.10 17.01
CA ALA A 162 -8.52 11.64 18.13
C ALA A 162 -8.06 11.14 19.51
N VAL A 163 -7.63 9.88 19.64
CA VAL A 163 -7.08 9.32 20.89
C VAL A 163 -5.74 9.97 21.20
N ARG A 164 -4.81 9.99 20.23
CA ARG A 164 -3.49 10.62 20.37
C ARG A 164 -3.60 12.06 20.86
N LEU A 165 -4.43 12.85 20.19
CA LEU A 165 -4.55 14.27 20.49
C LEU A 165 -5.23 14.52 21.84
N THR A 166 -6.21 13.69 22.20
CA THR A 166 -6.84 13.76 23.53
C THR A 166 -5.81 13.47 24.60
N GLU A 167 -5.02 12.40 24.46
CA GLU A 167 -3.96 12.08 25.42
C GLU A 167 -2.93 13.20 25.51
N ASN A 168 -2.44 13.73 24.40
CA ASN A 168 -1.32 14.69 24.45
C ASN A 168 -1.72 16.11 24.84
N PHE A 169 -2.97 16.52 24.61
CA PHE A 169 -3.36 17.93 24.72
C PHE A 169 -4.59 18.21 25.58
N VAL A 170 -5.40 17.20 25.93
CA VAL A 170 -6.63 17.40 26.71
C VAL A 170 -6.46 16.83 28.11
N SER A 171 -6.39 17.73 29.09
CA SER A 171 -6.23 17.43 30.52
C SER A 171 -7.39 17.92 31.39
N SER A 172 -8.32 18.69 30.81
CA SER A 172 -9.44 19.33 31.51
C SER A 172 -10.80 18.95 30.92
N ASP A 173 -11.83 18.91 31.77
CA ASP A 173 -13.23 18.66 31.38
C ASP A 173 -14.20 19.60 32.16
N PRO A 174 -14.84 20.59 31.50
CA PRO A 174 -14.75 20.91 30.08
C PRO A 174 -13.35 21.35 29.63
N VAL A 175 -13.10 21.30 28.31
CA VAL A 175 -11.76 21.56 27.75
C VAL A 175 -11.40 23.03 27.88
N SER A 176 -10.32 23.29 28.64
CA SER A 176 -9.81 24.63 28.90
C SER A 176 -9.34 25.35 27.62
N SER A 177 -9.25 26.68 27.71
CA SER A 177 -8.69 27.50 26.64
C SER A 177 -7.22 27.20 26.36
N ASP A 178 -6.47 26.76 27.38
CA ASP A 178 -5.06 26.38 27.25
C ASP A 178 -4.88 25.07 26.48
N ASP A 179 -5.59 24.02 26.90
CA ASP A 179 -5.64 22.72 26.23
C ASP A 179 -6.03 22.89 24.76
N HIS A 180 -7.07 23.69 24.51
CA HIS A 180 -7.50 23.97 23.14
C HIS A 180 -6.45 24.73 22.33
N ARG A 181 -5.75 25.69 22.92
CA ARG A 181 -4.70 26.45 22.23
C ARG A 181 -3.56 25.52 21.80
N ARG A 182 -3.05 24.70 22.72
CA ARG A 182 -1.97 23.73 22.44
C ARG A 182 -2.39 22.72 21.36
N LEU A 183 -3.59 22.16 21.48
CA LEU A 183 -4.18 21.26 20.47
C LEU A 183 -4.26 21.93 19.10
N LYS A 184 -4.80 23.15 19.04
CA LYS A 184 -4.96 23.92 17.81
C LYS A 184 -3.59 24.17 17.15
N ASP A 185 -2.61 24.63 17.91
CA ASP A 185 -1.30 24.98 17.38
C ASP A 185 -0.58 23.75 16.81
N TYR A 186 -0.70 22.60 17.48
CA TYR A 186 -0.19 21.33 16.96
C TYR A 186 -0.88 20.91 15.65
N VAL A 187 -2.21 20.93 15.61
CA VAL A 187 -2.97 20.56 14.40
C VAL A 187 -2.61 21.45 13.22
N TYR A 188 -2.50 22.77 13.42
CA TYR A 188 -2.07 23.68 12.34
C TYR A 188 -0.65 23.41 11.88
N SER A 189 0.28 23.13 12.80
CA SER A 189 1.66 22.80 12.44
C SER A 189 1.72 21.56 11.55
N GLU A 190 1.05 20.48 11.95
CA GLU A 190 0.98 19.24 11.17
C GLU A 190 0.37 19.46 9.78
N LEU A 191 -0.75 20.19 9.69
CA LEU A 191 -1.39 20.47 8.41
C LEU A 191 -0.49 21.36 7.51
N ARG A 192 0.10 22.42 8.06
CA ARG A 192 0.96 23.32 7.29
C ARG A 192 2.18 22.59 6.71
N ASN A 193 2.80 21.72 7.48
CA ASN A 193 4.02 21.04 7.10
C ASN A 193 3.78 19.93 6.08
N ASN A 194 2.64 19.24 6.15
CA ASN A 194 2.43 18.00 5.39
C ASN A 194 1.43 18.13 4.23
N VAL A 195 0.47 19.05 4.28
CA VAL A 195 -0.59 19.14 3.25
C VAL A 195 -0.61 20.45 2.47
N GLY A 196 0.40 21.31 2.63
CA GLY A 196 0.42 22.64 2.01
C GLY A 196 0.24 22.65 0.49
N MET A 197 0.79 21.66 -0.23
CA MET A 197 0.60 21.54 -1.69
C MET A 197 -0.80 21.05 -2.06
N MET A 198 -1.36 20.11 -1.28
CA MET A 198 -2.71 19.60 -1.50
C MET A 198 -3.74 20.71 -1.24
N ALA A 199 -3.57 21.46 -0.15
CA ALA A 199 -4.47 22.54 0.27
C ALA A 199 -4.52 23.73 -0.71
N ARG A 200 -3.57 23.87 -1.64
CA ARG A 200 -3.59 24.90 -2.70
C ARG A 200 -4.54 24.55 -3.85
N ARG A 201 -5.03 23.31 -3.91
CA ARG A 201 -5.98 22.85 -4.94
C ARG A 201 -7.41 23.05 -4.46
N SER A 202 -8.34 23.05 -5.40
CA SER A 202 -9.77 23.04 -5.12
C SER A 202 -10.35 21.66 -5.35
N TYR A 203 -11.27 21.25 -4.49
CA TYR A 203 -11.90 19.94 -4.50
C TYR A 203 -13.40 20.11 -4.67
N GLU A 204 -13.99 19.35 -5.60
CA GLU A 204 -15.43 19.39 -5.87
C GLU A 204 -16.23 18.64 -4.79
N LEU A 205 -15.58 17.67 -4.15
CA LEU A 205 -16.20 16.80 -3.16
C LEU A 205 -15.20 16.42 -2.08
N ALA A 206 -15.65 16.46 -0.83
CA ALA A 206 -14.92 15.92 0.30
C ALA A 206 -15.72 14.77 0.94
N ILE A 207 -15.05 13.62 1.10
CA ILE A 207 -15.57 12.43 1.76
C ILE A 207 -14.88 12.28 3.11
N GLY A 208 -15.67 12.16 4.16
CA GLY A 208 -15.19 11.95 5.52
C GLY A 208 -15.54 10.55 6.01
N THR A 209 -14.59 9.83 6.60
CA THR A 209 -14.82 8.48 7.14
C THR A 209 -14.15 8.29 8.52
N ALA A 210 -14.18 7.05 9.00
CA ALA A 210 -14.02 6.61 10.38
C ALA A 210 -15.07 7.12 11.35
N GLY A 211 -15.16 6.42 12.48
CA GLY A 211 -16.22 6.70 13.44
C GLY A 211 -16.10 8.04 14.16
N THR A 212 -15.01 8.79 14.01
CA THR A 212 -14.90 10.15 14.57
C THR A 212 -15.70 11.11 13.71
N ILE A 213 -15.46 11.13 12.39
CA ILE A 213 -16.24 11.96 11.47
C ILE A 213 -17.69 11.50 11.46
N ASN A 214 -17.95 10.19 11.42
CA ASN A 214 -19.32 9.69 11.43
C ASN A 214 -20.08 10.08 12.71
N ALA A 215 -19.47 9.99 13.90
CA ALA A 215 -20.12 10.43 15.13
C ALA A 215 -20.39 11.95 15.16
N ILE A 216 -19.47 12.77 14.64
CA ILE A 216 -19.68 14.22 14.51
C ILE A 216 -20.84 14.50 13.55
N CYS A 217 -20.84 13.89 12.37
CA CYS A 217 -21.85 14.13 11.35
C CYS A 217 -23.22 13.62 11.78
N GLU A 218 -23.30 12.40 12.29
CA GLU A 218 -24.54 11.80 12.81
C GLU A 218 -25.12 12.64 13.94
N SER A 219 -24.31 13.12 14.89
CA SER A 219 -24.79 13.96 15.98
C SER A 219 -25.26 15.35 15.52
N ILE A 220 -24.62 15.94 14.52
CA ILE A 220 -25.06 17.21 13.92
C ILE A 220 -26.38 17.04 13.17
N LEU A 221 -26.52 15.97 12.39
CA LEU A 221 -27.73 15.69 11.61
C LEU A 221 -28.91 15.35 12.53
N ALA A 222 -28.65 14.57 13.59
CA ALA A 222 -29.63 14.22 14.62
C ALA A 222 -30.36 15.42 15.21
N GLN A 223 -29.59 16.44 15.57
CA GLN A 223 -30.10 17.61 16.28
C GLN A 223 -30.87 18.58 15.39
N ARG A 224 -30.84 18.35 14.08
CA ARG A 224 -31.60 19.12 13.10
C ARG A 224 -32.90 18.42 12.71
N GLU A 225 -33.24 17.33 13.39
CA GLU A 225 -34.37 16.44 13.03
C GLU A 225 -34.26 15.89 11.59
N LEU A 226 -33.05 15.90 11.03
CA LEU A 226 -32.73 15.33 9.72
C LEU A 226 -32.28 13.88 9.93
N TYR A 227 -33.20 12.94 10.16
CA TYR A 227 -32.91 11.50 10.24
C TYR A 227 -33.91 10.65 9.41
N PRO A 228 -33.45 9.57 8.74
CA PRO A 228 -32.36 9.49 7.80
C PRO A 228 -32.89 9.13 6.40
N SER A 229 -32.85 10.04 5.43
CA SER A 229 -32.82 9.63 4.03
C SER A 229 -31.39 9.83 3.51
N SER A 230 -30.60 8.78 3.64
CA SER A 230 -29.26 8.55 3.07
C SER A 230 -28.05 9.22 3.75
N THR A 231 -26.98 8.45 3.81
CA THR A 231 -25.57 8.84 3.98
C THR A 231 -25.07 9.88 2.96
N ALA A 232 -25.96 10.48 2.16
CA ALA A 232 -25.63 11.46 1.13
C ALA A 232 -25.62 12.92 1.64
N SER A 233 -26.19 13.21 2.82
CA SER A 233 -26.30 14.58 3.31
C SER A 233 -24.95 15.11 3.80
N ALA A 234 -24.40 16.09 3.06
CA ALA A 234 -23.16 16.75 3.43
C ALA A 234 -23.35 17.67 4.64
N VAL A 235 -22.37 17.68 5.55
CA VAL A 235 -22.34 18.55 6.73
C VAL A 235 -21.48 19.77 6.45
N ARG A 236 -22.05 20.97 6.62
CA ARG A 236 -21.36 22.24 6.35
C ARG A 236 -20.27 22.54 7.38
N TYR A 237 -19.21 23.20 6.95
CA TYR A 237 -18.12 23.69 7.82
C TYR A 237 -18.64 24.49 9.02
N ALA A 238 -19.60 25.38 8.79
CA ALA A 238 -20.21 26.19 9.84
C ALA A 238 -20.80 25.32 10.97
N SER A 239 -21.46 24.21 10.61
CA SER A 239 -22.03 23.25 11.55
C SER A 239 -20.96 22.50 12.34
N VAL A 240 -19.89 22.05 11.67
CA VAL A 240 -18.75 21.40 12.35
C VAL A 240 -18.07 22.38 13.32
N SER A 241 -17.88 23.63 12.89
CA SER A 241 -17.25 24.68 13.70
C SER A 241 -18.08 25.07 14.93
N SER A 242 -19.40 25.20 14.80
CA SER A 242 -20.31 25.46 15.93
C SER A 242 -20.38 24.25 16.86
N PHE A 243 -20.45 23.03 16.31
CA PHE A 243 -20.51 21.79 17.09
C PHE A 243 -19.25 21.61 17.95
N HIS A 244 -18.07 21.78 17.36
CA HIS A 244 -16.79 21.75 18.08
C HIS A 244 -16.74 22.81 19.20
N ARG A 245 -17.26 24.03 18.97
CA ARG A 245 -17.30 25.08 20.00
C ARG A 245 -18.14 24.66 21.20
N ARG A 246 -19.31 24.06 20.95
CA ARG A 246 -20.21 23.57 22.00
C ARG A 246 -19.58 22.39 22.75
N LEU A 247 -19.02 21.41 22.04
CA LEU A 247 -18.37 20.25 22.65
C LEU A 247 -17.29 20.63 23.67
N ARG A 248 -16.54 21.72 23.41
CA ARG A 248 -15.51 22.22 24.34
C ARG A 248 -16.07 22.72 25.68
N GLN A 249 -17.31 23.19 25.69
CA GLN A 249 -17.98 23.74 26.87
C GLN A 249 -18.74 22.69 27.67
N MET A 250 -18.91 21.49 27.11
CA MET A 250 -19.65 20.38 27.72
C MET A 250 -18.73 19.51 28.56
N LYS A 251 -19.25 18.99 29.68
CA LYS A 251 -18.57 17.91 30.41
C LYS A 251 -18.71 16.59 29.65
N LEU A 252 -17.89 15.60 30.00
CA LEU A 252 -17.92 14.28 29.40
C LEU A 252 -19.31 13.64 29.47
N GLU A 253 -20.00 13.75 30.60
CA GLU A 253 -21.34 13.18 30.78
C GLU A 253 -22.36 13.81 29.83
N ASP A 254 -22.33 15.14 29.66
CA ASP A 254 -23.19 15.83 28.69
C ASP A 254 -22.86 15.40 27.24
N ARG A 255 -21.57 15.19 26.93
CA ARG A 255 -21.13 14.72 25.62
C ARG A 255 -21.66 13.32 25.32
N LYS A 256 -21.69 12.43 26.31
CA LYS A 256 -22.25 11.07 26.18
C LYS A 256 -23.76 11.08 25.90
N ALA A 257 -24.48 12.08 26.41
CA ALA A 257 -25.92 12.22 26.24
C ALA A 257 -26.33 12.81 24.87
N LEU A 258 -25.38 13.25 24.04
CA LEU A 258 -25.70 13.82 22.73
C LEU A 258 -26.32 12.76 21.79
N PRO A 259 -27.42 13.08 21.09
CA PRO A 259 -27.98 12.22 20.05
C PRO A 259 -26.92 11.89 18.98
N GLY A 260 -26.88 10.64 18.54
CA GLY A 260 -25.89 10.16 17.55
C GLY A 260 -24.46 10.01 18.07
N MET A 261 -24.20 10.30 19.36
CA MET A 261 -22.87 10.11 19.96
C MET A 261 -22.75 8.71 20.57
N ALA A 262 -21.89 7.86 20.03
CA ALA A 262 -21.54 6.61 20.69
C ALA A 262 -20.78 6.90 22.00
N GLY A 263 -21.26 6.39 23.14
CA GLY A 263 -20.70 6.69 24.47
C GLY A 263 -19.20 6.40 24.61
N ASN A 264 -18.65 5.46 23.84
CA ASN A 264 -17.23 5.10 23.82
C ASN A 264 -16.31 6.04 23.01
N ARG A 265 -16.86 7.13 22.43
CA ARG A 265 -16.11 8.18 21.72
C ARG A 265 -16.25 9.57 22.33
N ALA A 266 -17.17 9.75 23.28
CA ALA A 266 -17.48 11.06 23.86
C ALA A 266 -16.26 11.72 24.52
N ASP A 267 -15.32 10.93 25.06
CA ASP A 267 -14.08 11.39 25.67
C ASP A 267 -13.10 12.00 24.65
N ILE A 268 -12.98 11.39 23.48
CA ILE A 268 -12.05 11.81 22.42
C ILE A 268 -12.64 12.78 21.38
N ILE A 269 -13.96 12.99 21.41
CA ILE A 269 -14.68 13.70 20.33
C ILE A 269 -14.28 15.17 20.18
N VAL A 270 -13.87 15.83 21.27
CA VAL A 270 -13.46 17.25 21.22
C VAL A 270 -12.21 17.41 20.36
N ALA A 271 -11.21 16.55 20.55
CA ALA A 271 -10.00 16.56 19.75
C ALA A 271 -10.28 16.16 18.30
N GLY A 272 -11.08 15.12 18.09
CA GLY A 272 -11.51 14.70 16.75
C GLY A 272 -12.24 15.78 15.96
N ALA A 273 -13.15 16.52 16.61
CA ALA A 273 -13.88 17.63 16.00
C ALA A 273 -12.97 18.83 15.71
N ALA A 274 -11.92 19.05 16.52
CA ALA A 274 -10.91 20.06 16.24
C ALA A 274 -10.15 19.74 14.95
N VAL A 275 -9.71 18.49 14.78
CA VAL A 275 -9.02 18.01 13.57
C VAL A 275 -9.88 18.21 12.34
N LEU A 276 -11.11 17.69 12.34
CA LEU A 276 -12.03 17.83 11.19
C LEU A 276 -12.26 19.30 10.85
N LYS A 277 -12.53 20.14 11.85
CA LYS A 277 -12.70 21.59 11.67
C LYS A 277 -11.48 22.23 11.01
N TYR A 278 -10.27 21.93 11.47
CA TYR A 278 -9.06 22.58 10.96
C TYR A 278 -8.63 22.02 9.59
N ILE A 279 -8.90 20.75 9.29
CA ILE A 279 -8.76 20.21 7.93
C ILE A 279 -9.72 20.93 6.98
N MET A 280 -11.02 20.98 7.29
CA MET A 280 -11.99 21.68 6.44
C MET A 280 -11.61 23.15 6.22
N LYS A 281 -11.11 23.83 7.25
CA LYS A 281 -10.62 25.20 7.11
C LYS A 281 -9.39 25.31 6.21
N THR A 282 -8.43 24.40 6.35
CA THR A 282 -7.16 24.42 5.61
C THR A 282 -7.37 24.13 4.12
N PHE A 283 -8.29 23.21 3.81
CA PHE A 283 -8.64 22.84 2.44
C PHE A 283 -9.78 23.69 1.85
N HIS A 284 -10.22 24.73 2.55
CA HIS A 284 -11.32 25.60 2.13
C HIS A 284 -12.61 24.83 1.77
N LEU A 285 -12.94 23.79 2.55
CA LEU A 285 -14.10 22.94 2.31
C LEU A 285 -15.36 23.55 2.91
N ASP A 286 -16.37 23.79 2.08
CA ASP A 286 -17.68 24.27 2.54
C ASP A 286 -18.50 23.18 3.22
N ALA A 287 -18.34 21.92 2.77
CA ALA A 287 -19.07 20.78 3.30
C ALA A 287 -18.24 19.48 3.18
N ILE A 288 -18.60 18.50 3.99
CA ILE A 288 -18.03 17.14 3.96
C ILE A 288 -19.15 16.12 3.99
N ARG A 289 -19.08 15.08 3.15
CA ARG A 289 -20.06 14.00 3.12
C ARG A 289 -19.53 12.79 3.91
N PRO A 290 -20.23 12.32 4.95
CA PRO A 290 -19.79 11.15 5.70
C PRO A 290 -19.95 9.86 4.87
N SER A 291 -19.03 8.93 5.03
CA SER A 291 -19.10 7.57 4.48
C SER A 291 -19.05 6.54 5.60
N LYS A 292 -19.92 5.52 5.47
CA LYS A 292 -19.90 4.34 6.35
C LYS A 292 -18.84 3.32 5.91
N ARG A 293 -18.30 3.46 4.70
CA ARG A 293 -17.20 2.64 4.20
C ARG A 293 -15.87 3.22 4.66
N GLY A 294 -14.87 2.37 4.85
CA GLY A 294 -13.53 2.81 5.24
C GLY A 294 -12.48 1.73 5.03
N LEU A 295 -11.51 1.65 5.94
CA LEU A 295 -10.38 0.73 5.82
C LEU A 295 -10.79 -0.73 5.58
N ARG A 296 -11.77 -1.24 6.32
CA ARG A 296 -12.22 -2.65 6.19
C ARG A 296 -12.78 -2.96 4.80
N ASP A 297 -13.56 -2.03 4.23
CA ASP A 297 -14.10 -2.16 2.87
C ASP A 297 -12.97 -2.11 1.84
N GLY A 298 -11.98 -1.25 2.07
CA GLY A 298 -10.77 -1.18 1.27
C GLY A 298 -9.97 -2.46 1.27
N VAL A 299 -9.72 -3.02 2.45
CA VAL A 299 -9.02 -4.30 2.63
C VAL A 299 -9.80 -5.44 1.98
N LEU A 300 -11.13 -5.47 2.12
CA LEU A 300 -11.98 -6.47 1.49
C LEU A 300 -11.89 -6.39 -0.03
N LEU A 301 -12.04 -5.19 -0.60
CA LEU A 301 -11.91 -4.96 -2.03
C LEU A 301 -10.53 -5.33 -2.55
N ASP A 302 -9.47 -4.92 -1.85
CA ASP A 302 -8.09 -5.28 -2.20
C ASP A 302 -7.88 -6.81 -2.18
N LEU A 303 -8.47 -7.50 -1.21
CA LEU A 303 -8.43 -8.96 -1.12
C LEU A 303 -9.20 -9.61 -2.28
N LEU A 304 -10.37 -9.08 -2.65
CA LEU A 304 -11.15 -9.55 -3.80
C LEU A 304 -10.40 -9.37 -5.12
N LEU A 305 -9.77 -8.21 -5.33
CA LEU A 305 -9.01 -7.90 -6.54
C LEU A 305 -7.80 -8.82 -6.74
N ARG A 306 -7.23 -9.34 -5.65
CA ARG A 306 -6.13 -10.32 -5.71
C ARG A 306 -6.58 -11.74 -6.07
N HIS A 307 -7.88 -12.04 -5.95
CA HIS A 307 -8.42 -13.41 -6.09
C HIS A 307 -9.47 -13.54 -7.19
N THR A 308 -9.98 -12.44 -7.73
CA THR A 308 -11.03 -12.43 -8.76
C THR A 308 -10.41 -12.12 -10.11
N ARG A 309 -10.74 -12.89 -11.15
CA ARG A 309 -10.38 -12.63 -12.55
C ARG A 309 -11.28 -11.59 -13.21
N ASP A 310 -11.67 -10.54 -12.48
CA ASP A 310 -12.40 -9.44 -13.11
C ASP A 310 -11.40 -8.55 -13.85
N THR A 311 -11.25 -8.83 -15.14
CA THR A 311 -10.22 -8.23 -15.98
C THR A 311 -10.18 -6.71 -15.93
N ARG A 312 -11.30 -6.01 -15.68
CA ARG A 312 -11.29 -4.53 -15.71
C ARG A 312 -10.70 -3.96 -14.43
N LEU A 313 -11.22 -4.37 -13.28
CA LEU A 313 -10.79 -3.86 -11.98
C LEU A 313 -9.38 -4.35 -11.62
N GLU A 314 -9.04 -5.57 -12.03
CA GLU A 314 -7.68 -6.11 -11.98
C GLU A 314 -6.72 -5.21 -12.78
N ARG A 315 -7.06 -4.87 -14.04
CA ARG A 315 -6.25 -3.94 -14.86
C ARG A 315 -6.09 -2.57 -14.22
N GLU A 316 -7.17 -1.99 -13.68
CA GLU A 316 -7.11 -0.68 -12.99
C GLU A 316 -6.22 -0.75 -11.75
N PHE A 317 -6.31 -1.83 -10.98
CA PHE A 317 -5.47 -2.07 -9.81
C PHE A 317 -3.99 -2.22 -10.16
N HIS A 318 -3.66 -3.07 -11.14
CA HIS A 318 -2.29 -3.24 -11.62
C HIS A 318 -1.71 -1.95 -12.18
N ARG A 319 -2.51 -1.19 -12.94
CA ARG A 319 -2.10 0.12 -13.46
C ARG A 319 -1.77 1.09 -12.32
N ALA A 320 -2.64 1.24 -11.34
CA ALA A 320 -2.42 2.14 -10.20
C ALA A 320 -1.16 1.76 -9.40
N ARG A 321 -0.94 0.46 -9.19
CA ARG A 321 0.25 -0.08 -8.52
C ARG A 321 1.52 0.23 -9.32
N ARG A 322 1.50 0.00 -10.64
CA ARG A 322 2.63 0.31 -11.54
C ARG A 322 2.95 1.80 -11.55
N GLU A 323 1.95 2.66 -11.64
CA GLU A 323 2.14 4.12 -11.63
C GLU A 323 2.74 4.60 -10.29
N ALA A 324 2.33 4.03 -9.16
CA ALA A 324 2.94 4.33 -7.87
C ALA A 324 4.42 3.94 -7.80
N LEU A 325 4.79 2.77 -8.36
CA LEU A 325 6.18 2.32 -8.46
C LEU A 325 7.03 3.24 -9.34
N VAL A 326 6.51 3.64 -10.51
CA VAL A 326 7.20 4.59 -11.40
C VAL A 326 7.43 5.92 -10.70
N ARG A 327 6.40 6.51 -10.08
CA ARG A 327 6.53 7.77 -9.33
C ARG A 327 7.53 7.65 -8.18
N PHE A 328 7.62 6.48 -7.54
CA PHE A 328 8.63 6.23 -6.52
C PHE A 328 10.03 6.19 -7.13
N GLY A 329 10.25 5.46 -8.23
CA GLY A 329 11.52 5.37 -8.93
C GLY A 329 12.02 6.72 -9.48
N ASP A 330 11.11 7.57 -9.99
CA ASP A 330 11.42 8.90 -10.52
C ASP A 330 12.11 9.80 -9.47
N ARG A 331 11.79 9.63 -8.17
CA ARG A 331 12.44 10.36 -7.06
C ARG A 331 13.94 10.06 -6.93
N PHE A 332 14.39 8.93 -7.47
CA PHE A 332 15.78 8.47 -7.43
C PHE A 332 16.49 8.60 -8.79
N ALA A 333 15.88 9.32 -9.75
CA ALA A 333 16.44 9.53 -11.09
C ALA A 333 16.84 8.22 -11.81
N VAL A 334 16.03 7.19 -11.64
CA VAL A 334 16.21 5.90 -12.32
C VAL A 334 16.09 6.10 -13.84
N PRO A 335 16.95 5.47 -14.67
CA PRO A 335 16.82 5.55 -16.13
C PRO A 335 15.58 4.78 -16.60
N ARG A 336 14.45 5.47 -16.66
CA ARG A 336 13.14 4.84 -16.87
C ARG A 336 13.07 3.96 -18.12
N ALA A 337 13.67 4.39 -19.24
CA ALA A 337 13.71 3.61 -20.48
C ALA A 337 14.35 2.23 -20.27
N HIS A 338 15.48 2.18 -19.56
CA HIS A 338 16.19 0.94 -19.24
C HIS A 338 15.37 0.05 -18.28
N THR A 339 14.89 0.60 -17.17
CA THR A 339 14.15 -0.22 -16.19
C THR A 339 12.81 -0.71 -16.72
N ASP A 340 12.09 0.10 -17.51
CA ASP A 340 10.85 -0.33 -18.17
C ASP A 340 11.16 -1.47 -19.17
N HIS A 341 12.27 -1.39 -19.89
CA HIS A 341 12.66 -2.41 -20.88
C HIS A 341 13.15 -3.72 -20.24
N VAL A 342 14.03 -3.66 -19.24
CA VAL A 342 14.44 -4.84 -18.45
C VAL A 342 13.22 -5.51 -17.81
N THR A 343 12.30 -4.73 -17.25
CA THR A 343 11.06 -5.25 -16.67
C THR A 343 10.21 -5.95 -17.74
N HIS A 344 10.09 -5.36 -18.93
CA HIS A 344 9.39 -5.98 -20.05
C HIS A 344 9.98 -7.35 -20.39
N LEU A 345 11.29 -7.44 -20.64
CA LEU A 345 11.95 -8.71 -20.96
C LEU A 345 11.81 -9.74 -19.83
N ALA A 346 11.93 -9.32 -18.57
CA ALA A 346 11.77 -10.19 -17.41
C ALA A 346 10.36 -10.80 -17.33
N LEU A 347 9.33 -10.00 -17.55
CA LEU A 347 7.94 -10.48 -17.58
C LEU A 347 7.68 -11.41 -18.77
N ARG A 348 8.29 -11.15 -19.94
CA ARG A 348 8.21 -12.03 -21.11
C ARG A 348 8.83 -13.40 -20.86
N ILE A 349 9.95 -13.45 -20.14
CA ILE A 349 10.54 -14.72 -19.71
C ILE A 349 9.59 -15.42 -18.74
N PHE A 350 9.19 -14.75 -17.66
CA PHE A 350 8.28 -15.28 -16.63
C PHE A 350 7.03 -15.93 -17.24
N ASP A 351 6.30 -15.18 -18.07
CA ASP A 351 5.04 -15.64 -18.66
C ASP A 351 5.23 -16.93 -19.49
N GLN A 352 6.36 -17.05 -20.18
CA GLN A 352 6.64 -18.18 -21.09
C GLN A 352 7.29 -19.40 -20.40
N ILE A 353 7.76 -19.28 -19.15
CA ILE A 353 8.31 -20.39 -18.36
C ILE A 353 7.43 -20.82 -17.18
N THR A 354 6.16 -20.41 -17.18
CA THR A 354 5.16 -20.73 -16.13
C THR A 354 5.10 -22.21 -15.76
N ALA A 355 5.29 -23.12 -16.73
CA ALA A 355 5.30 -24.57 -16.49
C ALA A 355 6.45 -25.04 -15.57
N LEU A 356 7.56 -24.31 -15.52
CA LEU A 356 8.72 -24.63 -14.69
C LEU A 356 8.54 -24.14 -13.25
N HIS A 357 8.19 -22.87 -13.06
CA HIS A 357 8.14 -22.25 -11.73
C HIS A 357 6.78 -22.37 -11.05
N LYS A 358 5.68 -22.60 -11.80
CA LYS A 358 4.30 -22.74 -11.27
C LYS A 358 3.86 -21.55 -10.40
N LEU A 359 4.34 -20.36 -10.73
CA LEU A 359 3.98 -19.10 -10.06
C LEU A 359 2.89 -18.38 -10.87
N GLY A 360 2.14 -17.49 -10.23
CA GLY A 360 0.99 -16.81 -10.84
C GLY A 360 1.14 -15.30 -10.94
N GLU A 361 0.02 -14.63 -11.20
CA GLU A 361 -0.07 -13.16 -11.32
C GLU A 361 0.46 -12.40 -10.10
N HIS A 362 0.32 -12.98 -8.91
CA HIS A 362 0.85 -12.40 -7.69
C HIS A 362 2.37 -12.23 -7.76
N GLU A 363 3.11 -13.32 -8.03
CA GLU A 363 4.57 -13.28 -8.16
C GLU A 363 5.02 -12.50 -9.40
N ARG A 364 4.24 -12.52 -10.48
CA ARG A 364 4.46 -11.68 -11.67
C ARG A 364 4.51 -10.20 -11.30
N GLY A 365 3.58 -9.74 -10.45
CA GLY A 365 3.57 -8.37 -9.94
C GLY A 365 4.75 -8.02 -9.03
N LEU A 366 5.29 -8.99 -8.29
CA LEU A 366 6.52 -8.80 -7.50
C LEU A 366 7.75 -8.63 -8.42
N LEU A 367 7.81 -9.39 -9.51
CA LEU A 367 8.86 -9.26 -10.53
C LEU A 367 8.78 -7.91 -11.24
N GLU A 368 7.58 -7.47 -11.61
CA GLU A 368 7.37 -6.15 -12.19
C GLU A 368 7.89 -5.04 -11.27
N ALA A 369 7.52 -5.09 -9.98
CA ALA A 369 7.97 -4.11 -9.00
C ALA A 369 9.50 -4.13 -8.81
N ALA A 370 10.10 -5.31 -8.75
CA ALA A 370 11.54 -5.44 -8.63
C ALA A 370 12.27 -4.94 -9.87
N GLY A 371 11.75 -5.23 -11.07
CA GLY A 371 12.28 -4.75 -12.34
C GLY A 371 12.23 -3.23 -12.46
N LEU A 372 11.14 -2.59 -12.03
CA LEU A 372 11.03 -1.12 -12.06
C LEU A 372 11.97 -0.42 -11.07
N LEU A 373 12.35 -1.11 -9.98
CA LEU A 373 13.08 -0.50 -8.86
C LEU A 373 14.51 -1.02 -8.67
N HIS A 374 14.99 -1.99 -9.47
CA HIS A 374 16.29 -2.64 -9.20
C HIS A 374 17.49 -1.70 -9.22
N GLU A 375 17.40 -0.54 -9.88
CA GLU A 375 18.44 0.48 -9.96
C GLU A 375 18.21 1.72 -9.06
N VAL A 376 17.21 1.77 -8.17
CA VAL A 376 17.00 2.96 -7.30
C VAL A 376 18.21 3.28 -6.41
N GLY A 377 19.04 2.27 -6.12
CA GLY A 377 20.29 2.44 -5.38
C GLY A 377 21.36 3.28 -6.10
N ARG A 378 21.20 3.59 -7.39
CA ARG A 378 22.15 4.43 -8.15
C ARG A 378 22.26 5.84 -7.59
N ALA A 379 21.15 6.35 -7.05
CA ALA A 379 21.10 7.64 -6.38
C ALA A 379 22.06 7.73 -5.18
N VAL A 380 22.48 6.59 -4.62
CA VAL A 380 23.43 6.52 -3.51
C VAL A 380 24.84 6.23 -4.02
N ASN A 381 25.01 5.10 -4.71
CA ASN A 381 26.31 4.69 -5.23
C ASN A 381 26.18 3.58 -6.29
N TYR A 382 26.91 3.69 -7.38
CA TYR A 382 26.89 2.70 -8.46
C TYR A 382 27.49 1.34 -8.07
N GLY A 383 28.62 1.31 -7.34
CA GLY A 383 29.36 0.07 -7.03
C GLY A 383 28.59 -0.91 -6.15
N SER A 384 27.90 -0.39 -5.11
CA SER A 384 27.06 -1.17 -4.19
C SER A 384 25.56 -0.98 -4.43
N MET A 385 25.17 -0.48 -5.60
CA MET A 385 23.80 -0.14 -5.97
C MET A 385 22.76 -1.18 -5.56
N HIS A 386 22.97 -2.45 -5.87
CA HIS A 386 22.08 -3.56 -5.48
C HIS A 386 21.80 -3.64 -3.96
N LYS A 387 22.76 -3.32 -3.10
CA LYS A 387 22.56 -3.24 -1.64
C LYS A 387 21.76 -1.99 -1.25
N HIS A 388 21.97 -0.89 -1.95
CA HIS A 388 21.22 0.35 -1.73
C HIS A 388 19.78 0.25 -2.27
N SER A 389 19.55 -0.41 -3.40
CA SER A 389 18.21 -0.71 -3.90
C SER A 389 17.44 -1.56 -2.90
N TYR A 390 18.07 -2.61 -2.35
CA TYR A 390 17.49 -3.38 -1.25
C TYR A 390 17.09 -2.47 -0.08
N TYR A 391 18.02 -1.62 0.39
CA TYR A 391 17.77 -0.74 1.53
C TYR A 391 16.63 0.24 1.27
N ILE A 392 16.64 0.92 0.12
CA ILE A 392 15.61 1.89 -0.27
C ILE A 392 14.24 1.21 -0.36
N ILE A 393 14.14 0.10 -1.10
CA ILE A 393 12.87 -0.62 -1.28
C ILE A 393 12.37 -1.17 0.06
N ARG A 394 13.24 -1.77 0.87
CA ARG A 394 12.85 -2.38 2.16
C ARG A 394 12.24 -1.37 3.13
N ASN A 395 12.71 -0.13 3.07
CA ASN A 395 12.25 0.98 3.91
C ASN A 395 11.28 1.91 3.19
N ALA A 396 10.86 1.56 1.97
CA ALA A 396 9.88 2.32 1.23
C ALA A 396 8.46 1.98 1.68
N GLU A 397 7.59 2.98 1.62
CA GLU A 397 6.14 2.77 1.75
C GLU A 397 5.53 2.54 0.36
N LEU A 398 5.74 1.34 -0.19
CA LEU A 398 5.18 0.98 -1.50
C LEU A 398 3.70 0.64 -1.36
N THR A 399 2.85 1.59 -1.72
CA THR A 399 1.40 1.42 -1.67
C THR A 399 0.93 0.28 -2.56
N GLY A 400 0.03 -0.55 -2.04
CA GLY A 400 -0.45 -1.75 -2.71
C GLY A 400 0.35 -3.00 -2.42
N PHE A 401 1.43 -2.92 -1.63
CA PHE A 401 2.25 -4.06 -1.24
C PHE A 401 2.28 -4.26 0.28
N THR A 402 2.23 -5.52 0.72
CA THR A 402 2.44 -5.89 2.12
C THR A 402 3.92 -5.78 2.50
N GLN A 403 4.23 -5.79 3.81
CA GLN A 403 5.63 -5.76 4.26
C GLN A 403 6.43 -6.98 3.80
N ASP A 404 5.79 -8.15 3.73
CA ASP A 404 6.40 -9.37 3.21
C ASP A 404 6.67 -9.28 1.71
N GLU A 405 5.71 -8.73 0.96
CA GLU A 405 5.87 -8.46 -0.48
C GLU A 405 7.01 -7.48 -0.73
N ILE A 406 7.07 -6.37 0.03
CA ILE A 406 8.17 -5.40 -0.04
C ILE A 406 9.51 -6.06 0.28
N ALA A 407 9.56 -6.94 1.28
CA ALA A 407 10.77 -7.70 1.61
C ALA A 407 11.21 -8.62 0.47
N MET A 408 10.26 -9.27 -0.23
CA MET A 408 10.55 -10.08 -1.41
C MET A 408 11.04 -9.22 -2.58
N ILE A 409 10.35 -8.13 -2.91
CA ILE A 409 10.73 -7.18 -3.98
C ILE A 409 12.14 -6.65 -3.73
N ALA A 410 12.43 -6.22 -2.49
CA ALA A 410 13.75 -5.74 -2.10
C ALA A 410 14.82 -6.82 -2.31
N ASN A 411 14.53 -8.08 -1.95
CA ASN A 411 15.45 -9.20 -2.17
C ASN A 411 15.66 -9.51 -3.66
N VAL A 412 14.61 -9.51 -4.49
CA VAL A 412 14.74 -9.70 -5.95
C VAL A 412 15.61 -8.59 -6.55
N ALA A 413 15.33 -7.33 -6.20
CA ALA A 413 16.15 -6.18 -6.59
C ALA A 413 17.58 -6.23 -6.02
N ARG A 414 17.82 -6.86 -4.87
CA ARG A 414 19.18 -7.06 -4.33
C ARG A 414 19.99 -8.04 -5.18
N TYR A 415 19.35 -9.10 -5.65
CA TYR A 415 20.01 -10.24 -6.28
C TYR A 415 19.99 -10.19 -7.81
N HIS A 416 19.50 -9.10 -8.42
CA HIS A 416 19.58 -8.87 -9.87
C HIS A 416 21.03 -8.83 -10.41
N ARG A 417 22.04 -8.65 -9.55
CA ARG A 417 23.46 -8.70 -9.91
C ARG A 417 24.34 -9.13 -8.75
N ARG A 418 25.60 -9.44 -9.05
CA ARG A 418 26.62 -9.90 -8.09
C ARG A 418 26.22 -11.25 -7.47
N SER A 419 26.35 -11.38 -6.14
CA SER A 419 26.12 -12.63 -5.40
C SER A 419 24.70 -13.13 -5.53
N ASP A 420 24.54 -14.45 -5.54
CA ASP A 420 23.24 -15.11 -5.50
C ASP A 420 22.64 -15.12 -4.07
N PRO A 421 21.34 -15.41 -3.92
CA PRO A 421 20.70 -15.53 -2.61
C PRO A 421 21.37 -16.61 -1.74
N SER A 422 21.77 -16.25 -0.53
CA SER A 422 22.50 -17.15 0.39
C SER A 422 21.92 -17.07 1.79
N MET A 423 21.90 -18.20 2.51
CA MET A 423 21.49 -18.25 3.93
C MET A 423 22.44 -17.46 4.85
N LYS A 424 23.63 -17.09 4.38
CA LYS A 424 24.53 -16.16 5.09
C LYS A 424 24.05 -14.71 5.05
N HIS A 425 23.12 -14.38 4.15
CA HIS A 425 22.54 -13.05 4.04
C HIS A 425 21.30 -12.96 4.93
N GLU A 426 21.37 -12.20 6.02
CA GLU A 426 20.29 -12.04 7.01
C GLU A 426 18.94 -11.70 6.36
N ASN A 427 18.95 -10.78 5.39
CA ASN A 427 17.77 -10.35 4.65
C ASN A 427 17.05 -11.47 3.88
N TYR A 428 17.78 -12.52 3.48
CA TYR A 428 17.23 -13.66 2.76
C TYR A 428 16.89 -14.81 3.72
N ALA A 429 17.72 -15.01 4.76
CA ALA A 429 17.46 -15.99 5.81
C ALA A 429 16.14 -15.70 6.57
N ALA A 430 15.78 -14.42 6.73
CA ALA A 430 14.54 -14.00 7.37
C ALA A 430 13.26 -14.34 6.58
N LEU A 431 13.35 -14.64 5.28
CA LEU A 431 12.19 -15.01 4.46
C LEU A 431 11.79 -16.47 4.74
N SER A 432 10.50 -16.81 4.59
CA SER A 432 10.02 -18.20 4.69
C SER A 432 10.56 -19.07 3.55
N PRO A 433 10.57 -20.41 3.68
CA PRO A 433 11.04 -21.32 2.61
C PRO A 433 10.38 -21.07 1.25
N ARG A 434 9.05 -20.82 1.24
CA ARG A 434 8.31 -20.48 0.01
C ARG A 434 8.76 -19.16 -0.57
N GLN A 435 8.85 -18.11 0.25
CA GLN A 435 9.30 -16.78 -0.18
C GLN A 435 10.73 -16.82 -0.76
N ARG A 436 11.62 -17.59 -0.12
CA ARG A 436 12.99 -17.82 -0.61
C ARG A 436 13.00 -18.47 -2.00
N SER A 437 12.19 -19.50 -2.22
CA SER A 437 12.05 -20.14 -3.53
C SER A 437 11.57 -19.17 -4.60
N VAL A 438 10.52 -18.39 -4.30
CA VAL A 438 10.02 -17.35 -5.22
C VAL A 438 11.11 -16.32 -5.55
N VAL A 439 11.80 -15.79 -4.53
CA VAL A 439 12.88 -14.81 -4.73
C VAL A 439 13.97 -15.34 -5.66
N ARG A 440 14.36 -16.62 -5.53
CA ARG A 440 15.38 -17.21 -6.41
C ARG A 440 14.93 -17.25 -7.87
N TRP A 441 13.69 -17.69 -8.12
CA TRP A 441 13.10 -17.68 -9.47
C TRP A 441 13.05 -16.28 -10.07
N LEU A 442 12.46 -15.34 -9.34
CA LEU A 442 12.29 -13.97 -9.83
C LEU A 442 13.64 -13.26 -10.04
N ALA A 443 14.60 -13.45 -9.14
CA ALA A 443 15.94 -12.88 -9.29
C ALA A 443 16.68 -13.51 -10.48
N GLY A 444 16.59 -14.82 -10.68
CA GLY A 444 17.19 -15.50 -11.84
C GLY A 444 16.65 -14.95 -13.17
N ILE A 445 15.32 -14.77 -13.26
CA ILE A 445 14.68 -14.18 -14.43
C ILE A 445 15.15 -12.73 -14.65
N LEU A 446 15.12 -11.91 -13.60
CA LEU A 446 15.53 -10.50 -13.68
C LEU A 446 17.01 -10.35 -14.07
N ARG A 447 17.89 -11.24 -13.59
CA ARG A 447 19.31 -11.29 -13.95
C ARG A 447 19.56 -11.49 -15.44
N VAL A 448 18.82 -12.42 -16.05
CA VAL A 448 18.89 -12.70 -17.49
C VAL A 448 18.37 -11.50 -18.27
N ALA A 449 17.22 -10.95 -17.91
CA ALA A 449 16.64 -9.77 -18.55
C ALA A 449 17.55 -8.52 -18.47
N ASP A 450 18.13 -8.24 -17.29
CA ASP A 450 19.13 -7.18 -17.08
C ASP A 450 20.45 -7.45 -17.83
N GLY A 451 20.73 -8.71 -18.16
CA GLY A 451 21.82 -9.08 -19.05
C GLY A 451 21.57 -8.63 -20.49
N LEU A 452 20.33 -8.81 -20.96
CA LEU A 452 19.89 -8.57 -22.33
C LEU A 452 19.69 -7.09 -22.70
N ASP A 453 19.80 -6.14 -21.76
CA ASP A 453 19.80 -4.70 -22.03
C ASP A 453 21.11 -4.03 -21.59
N ARG A 454 22.25 -4.66 -21.91
CA ARG A 454 23.56 -4.24 -21.41
C ARG A 454 23.97 -2.83 -21.88
N HIS A 455 23.57 -2.44 -23.09
CA HIS A 455 23.81 -1.11 -23.65
C HIS A 455 22.78 -0.06 -23.23
N HIS A 456 21.65 -0.44 -22.63
CA HIS A 456 20.54 0.44 -22.24
C HIS A 456 19.87 1.15 -23.44
N ASP A 457 19.98 0.57 -24.64
CA ASP A 457 19.41 1.05 -25.90
C ASP A 457 18.34 0.11 -26.48
N ALA A 458 17.91 -0.90 -25.72
CA ALA A 458 16.88 -1.86 -26.10
C ALA A 458 17.17 -2.61 -27.42
N ARG A 459 18.44 -3.02 -27.64
CA ARG A 459 18.87 -3.84 -28.78
C ARG A 459 18.04 -5.11 -28.95
N VAL A 460 17.80 -5.81 -27.85
CA VAL A 460 16.89 -6.96 -27.78
C VAL A 460 15.50 -6.44 -27.45
N ARG A 461 14.65 -6.22 -28.46
CA ARG A 461 13.36 -5.54 -28.29
C ARG A 461 12.33 -6.38 -27.54
N ASP A 462 12.27 -7.67 -27.87
CA ASP A 462 11.40 -8.68 -27.25
C ASP A 462 12.09 -10.05 -27.36
N LEU A 463 11.49 -11.07 -26.75
CA LEU A 463 11.93 -12.45 -26.85
C LEU A 463 10.78 -13.46 -26.84
N ARG A 464 11.03 -14.62 -27.44
CA ARG A 464 10.22 -15.84 -27.27
C ARG A 464 11.01 -16.89 -26.52
N VAL A 465 10.36 -17.67 -25.67
CA VAL A 465 11.02 -18.74 -24.91
C VAL A 465 10.52 -20.09 -25.39
N ARG A 466 11.44 -21.02 -25.65
CA ARG A 466 11.14 -22.44 -25.86
C ARG A 466 11.79 -23.25 -24.77
N VAL A 467 10.99 -24.01 -24.04
CA VAL A 467 11.48 -24.88 -22.97
C VAL A 467 11.65 -26.30 -23.52
N THR A 468 12.85 -26.84 -23.37
CA THR A 468 13.18 -28.25 -23.65
C THR A 468 13.46 -28.98 -22.33
N PRO A 469 13.67 -30.31 -22.34
CA PRO A 469 14.10 -31.03 -21.15
C PRO A 469 15.45 -30.56 -20.59
N LYS A 470 16.33 -30.00 -21.43
CA LYS A 470 17.71 -29.63 -21.04
C LYS A 470 17.99 -28.13 -21.05
N SER A 471 17.19 -27.34 -21.77
CA SER A 471 17.43 -25.91 -21.94
C SER A 471 16.18 -25.04 -21.94
N ILE A 472 16.41 -23.76 -21.64
CA ILE A 472 15.50 -22.64 -21.87
C ILE A 472 16.10 -21.84 -23.02
N LEU A 473 15.54 -21.96 -24.22
CA LEU A 473 16.03 -21.29 -25.42
C LEU A 473 15.32 -19.93 -25.60
N LEU A 474 16.11 -18.86 -25.62
CA LEU A 474 15.67 -17.47 -25.83
C LEU A 474 15.80 -17.06 -27.30
N ASP A 475 14.65 -17.10 -27.96
CA ASP A 475 14.18 -16.42 -29.17
C ASP A 475 14.38 -14.91 -29.24
N LEU A 476 15.57 -14.35 -29.47
CA LEU A 476 15.76 -12.89 -29.42
C LEU A 476 15.19 -12.18 -30.65
N ASP A 477 14.42 -11.11 -30.44
CA ASP A 477 13.97 -10.18 -31.48
C ASP A 477 14.81 -8.89 -31.42
N ASN A 478 15.89 -8.89 -32.20
CA ASN A 478 16.84 -7.78 -32.32
C ASN A 478 16.96 -7.35 -33.79
N GLU A 479 17.14 -6.04 -34.02
CA GLU A 479 17.40 -5.50 -35.37
C GLU A 479 18.90 -5.55 -35.71
N TYR A 480 19.76 -5.44 -34.69
CA TYR A 480 21.22 -5.42 -34.80
C TYR A 480 21.80 -6.56 -33.96
N GLU A 481 23.02 -6.99 -34.28
CA GLU A 481 23.78 -7.96 -33.48
C GLU A 481 23.75 -7.61 -31.98
N ALA A 482 23.43 -8.61 -31.15
CA ALA A 482 23.24 -8.50 -29.71
C ALA A 482 24.28 -9.34 -28.94
N GLU A 483 25.49 -9.48 -29.48
CA GLU A 483 26.56 -10.31 -28.90
C GLU A 483 26.88 -9.92 -27.45
N LEU A 484 26.92 -8.60 -27.15
CA LEU A 484 27.24 -8.13 -25.80
C LEU A 484 26.11 -8.43 -24.80
N GLU A 485 24.86 -8.28 -25.25
CA GLU A 485 23.64 -8.62 -24.50
C GLU A 485 23.62 -10.11 -24.17
N ILE A 486 23.89 -10.97 -25.16
CA ILE A 486 23.96 -12.42 -24.99
C ILE A 486 25.08 -12.78 -24.02
N TRP A 487 26.28 -12.25 -24.22
CA TRP A 487 27.44 -12.49 -23.34
C TRP A 487 27.15 -12.05 -21.89
N SER A 488 26.56 -10.87 -21.71
CA SER A 488 26.18 -10.32 -20.41
C SER A 488 25.12 -11.18 -19.72
N SER A 489 24.10 -11.61 -20.47
CA SER A 489 23.03 -12.48 -19.98
C SER A 489 23.53 -13.88 -19.61
N GLN A 490 24.37 -14.50 -20.43
CA GLN A 490 25.01 -15.80 -20.13
C GLN A 490 25.75 -15.78 -18.80
N ARG A 491 26.53 -14.71 -18.53
CA ARG A 491 27.27 -14.57 -17.26
C ARG A 491 26.37 -14.39 -16.03
N LYS A 492 25.11 -13.99 -16.24
CA LYS A 492 24.13 -13.75 -15.17
C LYS A 492 23.12 -14.90 -15.02
N ALA A 493 23.05 -15.82 -15.97
CA ALA A 493 22.04 -16.87 -16.09
C ALA A 493 22.10 -17.96 -15.00
N GLY A 494 23.26 -18.17 -14.36
CA GLY A 494 23.49 -19.30 -13.46
C GLY A 494 22.43 -19.53 -12.39
N LEU A 495 21.86 -18.46 -11.81
CA LEU A 495 20.78 -18.61 -10.82
C LEU A 495 19.48 -19.16 -11.44
N LEU A 496 19.11 -18.71 -12.65
CA LEU A 496 17.95 -19.24 -13.37
C LEU A 496 18.20 -20.68 -13.79
N GLU A 497 19.41 -20.99 -14.26
CA GLU A 497 19.79 -22.34 -14.65
C GLU A 497 19.73 -23.33 -13.49
N GLU A 498 20.19 -22.91 -12.31
CA GLU A 498 20.15 -23.70 -11.08
C GLU A 498 18.71 -24.01 -10.67
N VAL A 499 17.82 -23.01 -10.61
CA VAL A 499 16.43 -23.24 -10.17
C VAL A 499 15.58 -23.96 -11.21
N ALA A 500 15.90 -23.81 -12.49
CA ALA A 500 15.18 -24.46 -13.59
C ALA A 500 15.73 -25.84 -13.95
N GLU A 501 16.90 -26.21 -13.42
CA GLU A 501 17.65 -27.42 -13.77
C GLU A 501 17.86 -27.53 -15.29
N ARG A 502 18.10 -26.40 -15.97
CA ARG A 502 18.18 -26.27 -17.44
C ARG A 502 19.16 -25.16 -17.81
N VAL A 503 19.92 -25.35 -18.88
CA VAL A 503 20.84 -24.33 -19.41
C VAL A 503 20.06 -23.23 -20.14
N VAL A 504 20.48 -21.97 -20.02
CA VAL A 504 19.88 -20.87 -20.81
C VAL A 504 20.65 -20.70 -22.11
N GLU A 505 19.97 -20.92 -23.22
CA GLU A 505 20.52 -20.82 -24.58
C GLU A 505 19.92 -19.61 -25.31
N TYR A 506 20.64 -19.06 -26.28
CA TYR A 506 20.23 -17.86 -27.01
C TYR A 506 20.25 -18.14 -28.51
N ARG A 507 19.25 -17.65 -29.22
CA ARG A 507 19.23 -17.65 -30.68
C ARG A 507 18.81 -16.27 -31.18
N GLU A 508 19.64 -15.69 -32.03
CA GLU A 508 19.32 -14.46 -32.75
C GLU A 508 18.52 -14.76 -34.02
N LYS A 509 17.66 -13.81 -34.38
CA LYS A 509 17.18 -13.70 -35.76
C LYS A 509 18.39 -13.29 -36.61
N ALA A 510 18.68 -14.02 -37.68
CA ALA A 510 19.79 -13.67 -38.58
C ALA A 510 19.66 -12.20 -39.02
N ALA A 511 20.61 -11.36 -38.64
CA ALA A 511 20.69 -9.98 -39.10
C ALA A 511 20.92 -10.00 -40.62
N PRO A 512 20.26 -9.13 -41.41
CA PRO A 512 20.60 -8.99 -42.82
C PRO A 512 22.09 -8.62 -42.93
N GLU A 513 22.84 -9.39 -43.71
CA GLU A 513 24.29 -9.23 -43.88
C GLU A 513 24.65 -7.75 -44.10
N ARG A 514 25.58 -7.25 -43.27
CA ARG A 514 26.24 -5.97 -43.53
C ARG A 514 26.85 -6.03 -44.93
N LYS A 515 26.25 -5.33 -45.91
CA LYS A 515 26.96 -4.96 -47.13
C LYS A 515 28.15 -4.11 -46.73
N VAL A 516 29.32 -4.74 -46.64
CA VAL A 516 30.60 -4.07 -46.54
C VAL A 516 30.67 -3.13 -47.74
N HIS A 517 30.55 -1.82 -47.51
CA HIS A 517 30.90 -0.84 -48.52
C HIS A 517 32.39 -0.99 -48.78
N ALA A 518 32.73 -1.67 -49.87
CA ALA A 518 34.06 -1.67 -50.44
C ALA A 518 34.46 -0.21 -50.65
N GLN A 519 35.51 0.23 -49.96
CA GLN A 519 36.17 1.50 -50.26
C GLN A 519 36.59 1.49 -51.73
N PRO A 520 36.29 2.53 -52.53
CA PRO A 520 36.84 2.63 -53.88
C PRO A 520 38.37 2.82 -53.81
N PRO A 521 39.13 2.33 -54.80
CA PRO A 521 40.58 2.43 -54.79
C PRO A 521 41.05 3.88 -54.79
N SER A 522 42.08 4.14 -53.99
CA SER A 522 42.91 5.34 -53.98
C SER A 522 43.28 5.78 -55.41
N ALA A 523 42.87 6.99 -55.80
CA ALA A 523 43.38 7.65 -56.99
C ALA A 523 44.76 8.23 -56.68
N ALA A 524 45.78 7.66 -57.33
CA ALA A 524 47.14 8.18 -57.33
C ALA A 524 47.17 9.64 -57.83
N VAL A 525 47.69 10.53 -56.99
CA VAL A 525 48.05 11.90 -57.38
C VAL A 525 49.34 11.83 -58.20
N LYS A 526 49.26 12.18 -59.48
CA LYS A 526 50.43 12.57 -60.26
C LYS A 526 50.72 14.06 -59.99
N HIS A 527 51.86 14.33 -59.38
CA HIS A 527 52.68 15.50 -59.67
C HIS A 527 54.15 15.09 -59.64
#